data_AF-A0A959NAR9-F1
#
_entry.id   AF-A0A959NAR9-F1
#
_cell.length_a   1.000
_cell.length_b   1.000
_cell.length_c   1.000
_cell.angle_alpha   90.00
_cell.angle_beta   90.00
_cell.angle_gamma   90.00
#
_symmetry.space_group_name_H-M   'P 1'
#
loop_
_entity.id
_entity.type
_entity.pdbx_description
1 polymer ?
#
loop_
_entity_poly.entity_id
_entity_poly.type
_entity_poly.pdbx_seq_one_letter_code
_entity_poly.pdbx_strand_id
1 'polypeptide(L)'
;DDVKVIYGDTDSLFVHVTSKFEDADKIGNSIAENLNNYWNKRIKKEFNLESHLEIEYEKYYSKLVLTSMRGREGGAKKRYAGLISKDKIEFVGMEFVRSDWTKLAKNFQYELYFKIFNEEDYENWIRNFVNELLLGKFNSDLIYKKRLRKSSEAYTKTQPPHVKAARMINQKRGTVNYFITKRGPIPTELNPKDFDYQHYIEKQIKPITDSVLMLFGKSFHSIVNAKQLDLF
;
A
#
# COMPACT_ATOMS: atom_id res chain seq x y z
N ASP A 1 15.33 8.00 28.56
CA ASP A 1 15.48 7.85 27.10
C ASP A 1 14.42 6.89 26.55
N ASP A 2 13.15 7.26 26.67
CA ASP A 2 12.03 6.32 26.47
C ASP A 2 11.26 6.54 25.14
N VAL A 3 11.80 7.41 24.27
CA VAL A 3 11.15 7.91 23.06
C VAL A 3 12.17 8.00 21.92
N LYS A 4 11.91 7.35 20.78
CA LYS A 4 12.80 7.36 19.61
C LYS A 4 12.05 7.76 18.34
N VAL A 5 12.52 8.77 17.62
CA VAL A 5 11.99 9.09 16.29
C VAL A 5 12.43 7.99 15.30
N ILE A 6 11.47 7.36 14.63
CA ILE A 6 11.71 6.26 13.68
C ILE A 6 11.46 6.65 12.22
N TYR A 7 10.67 7.70 11.97
CA TYR A 7 10.39 8.20 10.64
C TYR A 7 9.91 9.66 10.72
N GLY A 8 10.06 10.41 9.63
CA GLY A 8 9.52 11.77 9.51
C GLY A 8 9.25 12.12 8.06
N ASP A 9 8.18 12.86 7.82
CA ASP A 9 7.79 13.31 6.49
C ASP A 9 7.19 14.71 6.51
N THR A 10 7.98 15.65 6.01
CA THR A 10 7.64 17.08 5.84
C THR A 10 7.28 17.76 7.16
N ASP A 11 6.09 17.51 7.66
CA ASP A 11 5.44 18.08 8.84
C ASP A 11 5.04 17.00 9.89
N SER A 12 5.28 15.72 9.61
CA SER A 12 4.96 14.60 10.50
C SER A 12 6.20 13.91 11.06
N LEU A 13 6.10 13.43 12.30
CA LEU A 13 7.12 12.61 12.98
C LEU A 13 6.46 11.36 13.56
N PHE A 14 7.13 10.22 13.38
CA PHE A 14 6.72 8.94 13.94
C PHE A 14 7.65 8.60 15.07
N VAL A 15 7.05 8.38 16.22
CA VAL A 15 7.75 8.25 17.48
C VAL A 15 7.47 6.88 18.06
N HIS A 16 8.52 6.08 18.22
CA HIS A 16 8.46 4.80 18.91
C HIS A 16 8.57 5.03 20.41
N VAL A 17 7.51 4.62 21.11
CA VAL A 17 7.34 4.74 22.55
C VAL A 17 7.49 3.34 23.14
N THR A 18 8.45 3.16 24.05
CA THR A 18 8.73 1.82 24.64
C THR A 18 7.65 1.38 25.63
N SER A 19 7.54 0.08 25.92
CA SER A 19 6.44 -0.55 26.67
C SER A 19 6.24 -0.15 28.15
N LYS A 20 6.98 0.85 28.65
CA LYS A 20 6.85 1.33 30.04
C LYS A 20 5.64 2.24 30.29
N PHE A 21 4.77 2.36 29.30
CA PHE A 21 3.80 3.42 29.20
C PHE A 21 2.39 2.84 29.06
N GLU A 22 1.55 3.09 30.05
CA GLU A 22 0.19 2.55 30.13
C GLU A 22 -0.80 3.22 29.15
N ASP A 23 -0.46 4.42 28.64
CA ASP A 23 -1.36 5.22 27.81
C ASP A 23 -0.58 6.00 26.72
N ALA A 24 -0.59 5.44 25.50
CA ALA A 24 0.12 6.01 24.36
C ALA A 24 -0.45 7.38 23.93
N ASP A 25 -1.76 7.59 24.07
CA ASP A 25 -2.41 8.85 23.69
C ASP A 25 -1.99 9.98 24.63
N LYS A 26 -1.93 9.73 25.94
CA LYS A 26 -1.42 10.72 26.91
C LYS A 26 0.02 11.13 26.60
N ILE A 27 0.85 10.18 26.17
CA ILE A 27 2.26 10.47 25.84
C ILE A 27 2.36 11.26 24.56
N GLY A 28 1.59 10.89 23.53
CA GLY A 28 1.51 11.66 22.30
C GLY A 28 1.15 13.12 22.56
N ASN A 29 0.10 13.36 23.35
CA ASN A 29 -0.31 14.69 23.77
C ASN A 29 0.78 15.43 24.57
N SER A 30 1.42 14.75 25.53
CA SER A 30 2.50 15.34 26.32
C SER A 30 3.72 15.71 25.46
N ILE A 31 4.08 14.88 24.47
CA ILE A 31 5.16 15.19 23.52
C ILE A 31 4.80 16.43 22.70
N ALA A 32 3.59 16.49 22.16
CA ALA A 32 3.12 17.64 21.38
C ALA A 32 3.15 18.95 22.21
N GLU A 33 2.61 18.92 23.42
CA GLU A 33 2.60 20.06 24.35
C GLU A 33 4.03 20.53 24.68
N ASN A 34 4.94 19.60 24.98
CA ASN A 34 6.33 19.91 25.28
C ASN A 34 7.05 20.55 24.08
N LEU A 35 6.80 20.07 22.86
CA LEU A 35 7.38 20.64 21.64
C LEU A 35 6.83 22.03 21.34
N ASN A 36 5.53 22.25 21.51
CA ASN A 36 4.91 23.57 21.36
C ASN A 36 5.48 24.57 22.37
N ASN A 37 5.60 24.16 23.65
CA ASN A 37 6.23 24.97 24.70
C ASN A 37 7.69 25.31 24.39
N TYR A 38 8.44 24.35 23.85
CA TYR A 38 9.82 24.57 23.43
C TYR A 38 9.90 25.61 22.31
N TRP A 39 9.10 25.49 21.25
CA TRP A 39 9.11 26.42 20.12
C TRP A 39 8.63 27.82 20.51
N ASN A 40 7.59 27.92 21.35
CA ASN A 40 7.13 29.19 21.89
C ASN A 40 8.24 29.93 22.65
N LYS A 41 8.96 29.23 23.55
CA LYS A 41 10.08 29.81 24.31
C LYS A 41 11.25 30.18 23.40
N ARG A 42 11.61 29.31 22.47
CA ARG A 42 12.76 29.52 21.57
C ARG A 42 12.54 30.70 20.63
N ILE A 43 11.39 30.74 19.95
CA ILE A 43 11.07 31.79 18.98
C ILE A 43 10.98 33.16 19.68
N LYS A 44 10.37 33.21 20.86
CA LYS A 44 10.31 34.44 21.66
C LYS A 44 11.70 34.90 22.10
N LYS A 45 12.56 33.98 22.54
CA LYS A 45 13.92 34.32 23.02
C LYS A 45 14.86 34.75 21.88
N GLU A 46 14.87 34.03 20.77
CA GLU A 46 15.84 34.24 19.68
C GLU A 46 15.42 35.34 18.71
N PHE A 47 14.11 35.53 18.49
CA PHE A 47 13.59 36.43 17.46
C PHE A 47 12.63 37.50 18.00
N ASN A 48 12.27 37.45 19.29
CA ASN A 48 11.23 38.30 19.90
C ASN A 48 9.86 38.24 19.18
N LEU A 49 9.56 37.11 18.54
CA LEU A 49 8.29 36.86 17.87
C LEU A 49 7.38 35.96 18.70
N GLU A 50 6.08 36.03 18.41
CA GLU A 50 5.12 35.02 18.84
C GLU A 50 5.23 33.80 17.90
N SER A 51 5.22 32.61 18.47
CA SER A 51 5.23 31.36 17.69
C SER A 51 3.81 31.00 17.29
N HIS A 52 3.61 30.76 15.99
CA HIS A 52 2.38 30.16 15.45
C HIS A 52 2.61 28.72 14.99
N LEU A 53 3.72 28.10 15.41
CA LEU A 53 3.94 26.68 15.18
C LEU A 53 3.08 25.88 16.16
N GLU A 54 2.30 24.96 15.60
CA GLU A 54 1.45 24.06 16.36
C GLU A 54 1.73 22.63 15.89
N ILE A 55 2.22 21.82 16.82
CA ILE A 55 2.39 20.39 16.66
C ILE A 55 1.22 19.71 17.36
N GLU A 56 0.50 18.88 16.62
CA GLU A 56 -0.64 18.12 17.12
C GLU A 56 -0.27 16.65 17.27
N TYR A 57 -0.83 16.01 18.29
CA TYR A 57 -0.85 14.56 18.36
C TYR A 57 -1.97 14.03 17.46
N GLU A 58 -1.60 13.33 16.39
CA GLU A 58 -2.58 12.83 15.42
C GLU A 58 -3.21 11.50 15.86
N LYS A 59 -2.40 10.46 16.10
CA LYS A 59 -2.86 9.12 16.47
C LYS A 59 -1.73 8.20 16.92
N TYR A 60 -2.12 7.07 17.51
CA TYR A 60 -1.24 5.97 17.88
C TYR A 60 -1.43 4.77 16.94
N TYR A 61 -0.31 4.15 16.56
CA TYR A 61 -0.30 2.86 15.88
C TYR A 61 0.25 1.80 16.83
N SER A 62 -0.54 0.77 17.11
CA SER A 62 -0.09 -0.36 17.94
C SER A 62 0.94 -1.23 17.22
N LYS A 63 0.85 -1.30 15.89
CA LYS A 63 1.86 -1.90 15.01
C LYS A 63 2.02 -1.03 13.77
N LEU A 64 3.25 -0.86 13.30
CA LEU A 64 3.58 -0.03 12.15
C LEU A 64 4.56 -0.77 11.23
N VAL A 65 4.25 -0.78 9.93
CA VAL A 65 5.13 -1.28 8.88
C VAL A 65 5.54 -0.10 8.00
N LEU A 66 6.84 0.18 7.99
CA LEU A 66 7.46 1.14 7.08
C LEU A 66 8.10 0.35 5.93
N THR A 67 7.56 0.48 4.71
CA THR A 67 8.13 -0.20 3.54
C THR A 67 9.12 0.71 2.82
N SER A 68 10.33 0.24 2.55
CA SER A 68 11.30 1.00 1.73
C SER A 68 10.89 1.01 0.26
N MET A 69 11.23 2.09 -0.47
CA MET A 69 11.08 2.10 -1.92
C MET A 69 12.05 1.09 -2.53
N ARG A 70 11.57 0.36 -3.52
CA ARG A 70 12.33 -0.64 -4.26
C ARG A 70 13.65 -0.04 -4.77
N GLY A 71 14.77 -0.61 -4.33
CA GLY A 71 16.07 -0.48 -5.02
C GLY A 71 16.84 0.84 -4.85
N ARG A 72 16.55 1.67 -3.83
CA ARG A 72 17.42 2.82 -3.49
C ARG A 72 17.50 3.02 -1.98
N GLU A 73 18.70 3.25 -1.47
CA GLU A 73 18.97 3.75 -0.10
C GLU A 73 18.49 5.20 0.13
N GLY A 74 17.72 5.76 -0.80
CA GLY A 74 17.20 7.13 -0.75
C GLY A 74 15.71 7.17 -1.05
N GLY A 75 14.90 7.15 0.01
CA GLY A 75 13.56 7.73 0.07
C GLY A 75 12.39 6.78 -0.18
N ALA A 76 11.84 6.20 0.89
CA ALA A 76 10.40 5.97 0.97
C ALA A 76 9.76 7.13 1.73
N LYS A 77 9.52 8.26 1.06
CA LYS A 77 8.60 9.24 1.63
C LYS A 77 7.18 8.81 1.25
N LYS A 78 6.35 8.49 2.24
CA LYS A 78 4.88 8.22 2.15
C LYS A 78 4.42 6.79 1.86
N ARG A 79 5.11 5.74 2.30
CA ARG A 79 4.62 4.34 2.13
C ARG A 79 4.66 3.52 3.41
N TYR A 80 3.54 3.47 4.11
CA TYR A 80 3.40 2.72 5.35
C TYR A 80 2.00 2.16 5.55
N ALA A 81 1.91 1.17 6.42
CA ALA A 81 0.66 0.69 6.97
C ALA A 81 0.75 0.65 8.50
N GLY A 82 -0.32 1.01 9.19
CA GLY A 82 -0.36 1.01 10.64
C GLY A 82 -1.70 0.51 11.19
N LEU A 83 -1.64 -0.28 12.25
CA LEU A 83 -2.80 -0.77 12.98
C LEU A 83 -3.26 0.30 13.99
N ILE A 84 -4.41 0.92 13.74
CA ILE A 84 -4.96 2.00 14.59
C ILE A 84 -5.84 1.41 15.69
N SER A 85 -6.58 0.34 15.38
CA SER A 85 -7.38 -0.41 16.34
C SER A 85 -7.35 -1.89 15.96
N LYS A 86 -7.89 -2.77 16.82
CA LYS A 86 -7.84 -4.24 16.62
C LYS A 86 -8.20 -4.69 15.21
N ASP A 87 -9.15 -4.01 14.57
CA ASP A 87 -9.68 -4.40 13.26
C ASP A 87 -9.49 -3.35 12.15
N LYS A 88 -8.68 -2.30 12.39
CA LYS A 88 -8.53 -1.20 11.43
C LYS A 88 -7.07 -0.89 11.11
N ILE A 89 -6.74 -1.09 9.83
CA ILE A 89 -5.45 -0.74 9.25
C ILE A 89 -5.58 0.53 8.43
N GLU A 90 -4.70 1.49 8.66
CA GLU A 90 -4.49 2.62 7.76
C GLU A 90 -3.36 2.32 6.79
N PHE A 91 -3.57 2.65 5.52
CA PHE A 91 -2.58 2.51 4.45
C PHE A 91 -2.29 3.89 3.86
N VAL A 92 -1.02 4.28 3.78
CA VAL A 92 -0.60 5.55 3.18
C VAL A 92 0.34 5.29 2.01
N GLY A 93 -0.02 5.82 0.84
CA GLY A 93 0.73 5.70 -0.42
C GLY A 93 0.93 4.28 -0.97
N MET A 94 0.27 3.29 -0.36
CA MET A 94 0.27 1.88 -0.77
C MET A 94 -0.81 1.57 -1.81
N GLU A 95 -0.74 0.39 -2.40
CA GLU A 95 -1.64 -0.10 -3.46
C GLU A 95 -3.12 -0.02 -3.08
N PHE A 96 -3.46 -0.25 -1.81
CA PHE A 96 -4.81 -0.25 -1.25
C PHE A 96 -5.56 1.06 -1.55
N VAL A 97 -4.87 2.20 -1.33
CA VAL A 97 -5.45 3.54 -1.53
C VAL A 97 -5.37 4.02 -2.99
N ARG A 98 -4.69 3.28 -3.87
CA ARG A 98 -4.52 3.69 -5.26
C ARG A 98 -5.72 3.29 -6.12
N SER A 99 -6.22 4.20 -6.94
CA SER A 99 -7.37 3.93 -7.80
C SER A 99 -7.04 3.05 -9.02
N ASP A 100 -5.76 2.95 -9.38
CA ASP A 100 -5.29 2.21 -10.56
C ASP A 100 -4.95 0.74 -10.30
N TRP A 101 -5.12 0.27 -9.05
CA TRP A 101 -4.98 -1.13 -8.64
C TRP A 101 -6.33 -1.83 -8.58
N THR A 102 -6.31 -3.14 -8.86
CA THR A 102 -7.53 -3.95 -8.91
C THR A 102 -8.11 -4.17 -7.51
N LYS A 103 -9.41 -4.46 -7.43
CA LYS A 103 -10.06 -4.82 -6.16
C LYS A 103 -9.41 -6.07 -5.55
N LEU A 104 -8.99 -7.03 -6.39
CA LEU A 104 -8.21 -8.19 -5.98
C LEU A 104 -6.99 -7.78 -5.16
N ALA A 105 -6.18 -6.84 -5.69
CA ALA A 105 -4.95 -6.43 -5.04
C ALA A 105 -5.19 -5.69 -3.73
N LYS A 106 -6.25 -4.87 -3.67
CA LYS A 106 -6.63 -4.15 -2.46
C LYS A 106 -7.07 -5.10 -1.35
N ASN A 107 -7.97 -6.03 -1.68
CA ASN A 107 -8.43 -7.04 -0.74
C ASN A 107 -7.26 -7.91 -0.26
N PHE A 108 -6.39 -8.32 -1.18
CA PHE A 108 -5.19 -9.08 -0.85
C PHE A 108 -4.24 -8.29 0.08
N GLN A 109 -3.98 -7.01 -0.19
CA GLN A 109 -3.11 -6.19 0.67
C GLN A 109 -3.68 -6.04 2.08
N TYR A 110 -4.98 -5.77 2.18
CA TYR A 110 -5.64 -5.62 3.48
C TYR A 110 -5.48 -6.89 4.31
N GLU A 111 -5.90 -8.03 3.76
CA GLU A 111 -5.84 -9.33 4.44
C GLU A 111 -4.41 -9.75 4.79
N LEU A 112 -3.45 -9.55 3.88
CA LEU A 112 -2.05 -9.87 4.15
C LEU A 112 -1.53 -9.09 5.37
N TYR A 113 -1.76 -7.78 5.40
CA TYR A 113 -1.31 -6.94 6.50
C TYR A 113 -2.07 -7.22 7.79
N PHE A 114 -3.37 -7.53 7.69
CA PHE A 114 -4.16 -7.96 8.84
C PHE A 114 -3.59 -9.22 9.49
N LYS A 115 -3.27 -10.23 8.69
CA LYS A 115 -2.65 -11.47 9.17
C LYS A 115 -1.27 -11.23 9.77
N ILE A 116 -0.45 -10.41 9.13
CA ILE A 116 0.88 -10.06 9.65
C ILE A 116 0.77 -9.31 10.99
N PHE A 117 -0.14 -8.34 11.07
CA PHE A 117 -0.35 -7.58 12.31
C PHE A 117 -0.97 -8.43 13.43
N ASN A 118 -1.75 -9.45 13.11
CA ASN A 118 -2.32 -10.37 14.10
C ASN A 118 -1.49 -11.65 14.32
N GLU A 119 -0.29 -11.72 13.74
CA GLU A 119 0.63 -12.88 13.87
C GLU A 119 -0.01 -14.21 13.43
N GLU A 120 -0.91 -14.15 12.45
CA GLU A 120 -1.55 -15.32 11.84
C GLU A 120 -0.68 -15.95 10.75
N ASP A 121 -1.00 -17.19 10.35
CA ASP A 121 -0.34 -17.91 9.26
C ASP A 121 -0.64 -17.29 7.88
N TYR A 122 0.08 -16.21 7.58
CA TYR A 122 -0.01 -15.51 6.29
C TYR A 122 0.60 -16.31 5.15
N GLU A 123 1.55 -17.23 5.40
CA GLU A 123 2.22 -17.96 4.32
C GLU A 123 1.30 -18.97 3.66
N ASN A 124 0.65 -19.82 4.47
CA ASN A 124 -0.32 -20.79 3.96
C ASN A 124 -1.51 -20.08 3.33
N TRP A 125 -1.93 -18.94 3.91
CA TRP A 125 -2.97 -18.11 3.32
C TRP A 125 -2.57 -17.57 1.93
N ILE A 126 -1.36 -17.07 1.73
CA ILE A 126 -0.88 -16.61 0.41
C ILE A 126 -0.94 -17.75 -0.61
N ARG A 127 -0.48 -18.96 -0.25
CA ARG A 127 -0.53 -20.14 -1.13
C ARG A 127 -1.96 -20.47 -1.54
N ASN A 128 -2.87 -20.48 -0.57
CA ASN A 128 -4.29 -20.76 -0.81
C ASN A 128 -4.93 -19.68 -1.69
N PHE A 129 -4.66 -18.40 -1.42
CA PHE A 129 -5.16 -17.29 -2.21
C PHE A 129 -4.72 -17.39 -3.69
N VAL A 130 -3.45 -17.72 -3.94
CA VAL A 130 -2.94 -17.92 -5.31
C VAL A 130 -3.65 -19.08 -6.00
N ASN A 131 -3.87 -20.21 -5.31
CA ASN A 131 -4.62 -21.32 -5.87
C ASN A 131 -6.08 -20.95 -6.19
N GLU A 132 -6.75 -20.22 -5.30
CA GLU A 132 -8.12 -19.74 -5.52
C GLU A 132 -8.23 -18.76 -6.69
N LEU A 133 -7.22 -17.91 -6.88
CA LEU A 133 -7.10 -17.04 -8.04
C LEU A 133 -6.96 -17.85 -9.34
N LEU A 134 -6.11 -18.88 -9.35
CA LEU A 134 -5.93 -19.76 -10.51
C LEU A 134 -7.21 -20.55 -10.84
N LEU A 135 -8.03 -20.86 -9.82
CA LEU A 135 -9.36 -21.47 -9.98
C LEU A 135 -10.45 -20.48 -10.40
N GLY A 136 -10.12 -19.19 -10.59
CA GLY A 136 -11.05 -18.17 -11.06
C GLY A 136 -12.03 -17.65 -10.01
N LYS A 137 -11.81 -17.91 -8.72
CA LYS A 137 -12.71 -17.46 -7.63
C LYS A 137 -12.85 -15.94 -7.55
N PHE A 138 -11.87 -15.19 -8.05
CA PHE A 138 -11.81 -13.73 -7.94
C PHE A 138 -12.04 -12.98 -9.26
N ASN A 139 -12.64 -13.61 -10.27
CA ASN A 139 -12.77 -13.03 -11.62
C ASN A 139 -13.45 -11.65 -11.66
N SER A 140 -14.43 -11.39 -10.78
CA SER A 140 -15.10 -10.08 -10.67
C SER A 140 -14.17 -8.97 -10.18
N ASP A 141 -13.10 -9.31 -9.49
CA ASP A 141 -12.22 -8.37 -8.79
C ASP A 141 -10.95 -8.04 -9.61
N LEU A 142 -10.82 -8.59 -10.83
CA LEU A 142 -9.68 -8.42 -11.72
C LEU A 142 -9.71 -7.13 -12.56
N ILE A 143 -10.75 -6.31 -12.43
CA ILE A 143 -10.94 -5.12 -13.25
C ILE A 143 -9.90 -4.05 -12.89
N TYR A 144 -9.14 -3.60 -13.89
CA TYR A 144 -8.38 -2.36 -13.83
C TYR A 144 -9.27 -1.18 -14.20
N LYS A 145 -9.11 -0.07 -13.46
CA LYS A 145 -9.83 1.19 -13.71
C LYS A 145 -8.83 2.32 -13.96
N LYS A 146 -8.87 2.95 -15.12
CA LYS A 146 -7.94 4.04 -15.45
C LYS A 146 -8.57 5.14 -16.29
N ARG A 147 -8.37 6.39 -15.86
CA ARG A 147 -8.84 7.58 -16.58
C ARG A 147 -7.91 7.93 -17.74
N LEU A 148 -8.49 8.15 -18.92
CA LEU A 148 -7.80 8.72 -20.06
C LEU A 148 -7.50 10.21 -19.78
N ARG A 149 -6.21 10.58 -19.73
CA ARG A 149 -5.78 11.98 -19.52
C ARG A 149 -5.97 12.86 -20.75
N LYS A 150 -6.07 12.26 -21.93
CA LYS A 150 -6.34 12.88 -23.23
C LYS A 150 -7.18 11.92 -24.07
N SER A 151 -7.68 12.38 -25.22
CA SER A 151 -8.44 11.50 -26.13
C SER A 151 -7.66 10.23 -26.45
N SER A 152 -8.32 9.07 -26.54
CA SER A 152 -7.68 7.80 -26.92
C SER A 152 -6.99 7.86 -28.29
N GLU A 153 -7.44 8.72 -29.19
CA GLU A 153 -6.83 9.01 -30.50
C GLU A 153 -5.53 9.81 -30.38
N ALA A 154 -5.40 10.68 -29.36
CA ALA A 154 -4.24 11.56 -29.16
C ALA A 154 -3.00 10.83 -28.59
N TYR A 155 -3.07 9.51 -28.41
CA TYR A 155 -1.94 8.66 -28.04
C TYR A 155 -1.27 8.10 -29.31
N THR A 156 -0.17 8.72 -29.73
CA THR A 156 0.56 8.37 -30.96
C THR A 156 1.85 7.59 -30.72
N LYS A 157 2.61 7.93 -29.67
CA LYS A 157 3.92 7.32 -29.39
C LYS A 157 3.86 5.94 -28.72
N THR A 158 2.98 5.79 -27.73
CA THR A 158 2.78 4.53 -27.01
C THR A 158 1.29 4.26 -26.88
N GLN A 159 0.94 2.97 -26.79
CA GLN A 159 -0.43 2.55 -26.53
C GLN A 159 -0.49 1.83 -25.18
N PRO A 160 -0.68 2.59 -24.08
CA PRO A 160 -0.91 2.02 -22.76
C PRO A 160 -2.11 1.05 -22.74
N PRO A 161 -2.18 0.11 -21.78
CA PRO A 161 -3.23 -0.91 -21.76
C PRO A 161 -4.66 -0.36 -21.81
N HIS A 162 -4.98 0.60 -20.94
CA HIS A 162 -6.27 1.30 -20.94
C HIS A 162 -6.59 2.05 -22.24
N VAL A 163 -5.60 2.51 -23.00
CA VAL A 163 -5.82 3.15 -24.31
C VAL A 163 -6.15 2.11 -25.37
N LYS A 164 -5.46 0.95 -25.36
CA LYS A 164 -5.79 -0.17 -26.25
C LYS A 164 -7.22 -0.66 -26.02
N ALA A 165 -7.60 -0.86 -24.77
CA ALA A 165 -8.96 -1.27 -24.42
C ALA A 165 -10.01 -0.24 -24.85
N ALA A 166 -9.76 1.06 -24.61
CA ALA A 166 -10.67 2.13 -25.01
C ALA A 166 -10.95 2.16 -26.52
N ARG A 167 -9.91 1.93 -27.34
CA ARG A 167 -10.03 1.92 -28.80
C ARG A 167 -10.90 0.78 -29.31
N MET A 168 -10.90 -0.38 -28.64
CA MET A 168 -11.75 -1.52 -29.04
C MET A 168 -13.24 -1.20 -28.97
N ILE A 169 -13.64 -0.27 -28.09
CA ILE A 169 -15.04 0.18 -27.93
C ILE A 169 -15.26 1.63 -28.38
N ASN A 170 -14.34 2.19 -29.18
CA ASN A 170 -14.39 3.57 -29.67
C ASN A 170 -14.58 4.64 -28.57
N GLN A 171 -14.13 4.36 -27.33
CA GLN A 171 -14.21 5.30 -26.23
C GLN A 171 -13.10 6.35 -26.35
N LYS A 172 -13.49 7.63 -26.48
CA LYS A 172 -12.55 8.74 -26.64
C LYS A 172 -12.06 9.32 -25.31
N ARG A 173 -12.93 9.43 -24.30
CA ARG A 173 -12.64 10.09 -23.01
C ARG A 173 -13.22 9.33 -21.83
N GLY A 174 -12.85 9.75 -20.62
CA GLY A 174 -13.39 9.20 -19.39
C GLY A 174 -12.56 8.07 -18.80
N THR A 175 -13.20 7.28 -17.96
CA THR A 175 -12.59 6.14 -17.29
C THR A 175 -12.83 4.87 -18.08
N VAL A 176 -11.77 4.08 -18.26
CA VAL A 176 -11.79 2.82 -18.99
C VAL A 176 -11.62 1.70 -17.98
N ASN A 177 -12.53 0.73 -18.05
CA ASN A 177 -12.47 -0.51 -17.27
C ASN A 177 -12.01 -1.64 -18.20
N TYR A 178 -11.01 -2.41 -17.78
CA TYR A 178 -10.48 -3.48 -18.60
C TYR A 178 -9.88 -4.60 -17.76
N PHE A 179 -9.84 -5.79 -18.35
CA PHE A 179 -9.10 -6.93 -17.84
C PHE A 179 -7.81 -7.09 -18.62
N ILE A 180 -6.79 -7.67 -18.00
CA ILE A 180 -5.69 -8.31 -18.72
C ILE A 180 -6.05 -9.76 -18.97
N THR A 181 -6.05 -10.14 -20.24
CA THR A 181 -6.31 -11.49 -20.74
C THR A 181 -5.05 -12.03 -21.42
N LYS A 182 -5.09 -13.29 -21.84
CA LYS A 182 -3.99 -13.92 -22.61
C LYS A 182 -3.71 -13.19 -23.94
N ARG A 183 -4.65 -12.39 -24.43
CA ARG A 183 -4.54 -11.55 -25.65
C ARG A 183 -4.17 -10.10 -25.34
N GLY A 184 -3.90 -9.76 -24.07
CA GLY A 184 -3.62 -8.42 -23.61
C GLY A 184 -4.84 -7.71 -23.00
N PRO A 185 -4.88 -6.36 -22.99
CA PRO A 185 -5.96 -5.61 -22.35
C PRO A 185 -7.25 -5.66 -23.17
N ILE A 186 -8.35 -6.13 -22.55
CA ILE A 186 -9.67 -6.20 -23.17
C ILE A 186 -10.68 -5.43 -22.28
N PRO A 187 -11.49 -4.53 -22.85
CA PRO A 187 -12.50 -3.78 -22.09
C PRO A 187 -13.58 -4.70 -21.52
N THR A 188 -14.13 -4.32 -20.37
CA THR A 188 -15.15 -5.10 -19.65
C THR A 188 -16.41 -5.38 -20.48
N GLU A 189 -16.73 -4.46 -21.38
CA GLU A 189 -17.88 -4.44 -22.28
C GLU A 189 -17.87 -5.63 -23.26
N LEU A 190 -16.69 -6.16 -23.57
CA LEU A 190 -16.54 -7.34 -24.43
C LEU A 190 -16.60 -8.67 -23.66
N ASN A 191 -16.87 -8.62 -22.34
CA ASN A 191 -17.07 -9.77 -21.45
C ASN A 191 -16.03 -10.90 -21.63
N PRO A 192 -14.72 -10.61 -21.60
CA PRO A 192 -13.70 -11.65 -21.78
C PRO A 192 -13.76 -12.70 -20.67
N LYS A 193 -13.32 -13.92 -21.00
CA LYS A 193 -13.21 -15.07 -20.06
C LYS A 193 -11.81 -15.66 -20.00
N ASP A 194 -10.92 -15.24 -20.89
CA ASP A 194 -9.55 -15.74 -21.05
C ASP A 194 -8.54 -14.96 -20.20
N PHE A 195 -8.84 -14.73 -18.91
CA PHE A 195 -7.98 -13.95 -18.01
C PHE A 195 -6.55 -14.52 -17.93
N ASP A 196 -5.57 -13.61 -17.89
CA ASP A 196 -4.18 -13.98 -17.64
C ASP A 196 -3.91 -13.94 -16.13
N TYR A 197 -4.19 -15.04 -15.43
CA TYR A 197 -3.96 -15.12 -13.98
C TYR A 197 -2.51 -14.89 -13.59
N GLN A 198 -1.55 -15.31 -14.42
CA GLN A 198 -0.13 -15.10 -14.15
C GLN A 198 0.20 -13.61 -14.13
N HIS A 199 -0.39 -12.81 -15.02
CA HIS A 199 -0.28 -11.36 -14.96
C HIS A 199 -0.72 -10.81 -13.59
N TYR A 200 -1.86 -11.24 -13.06
CA TYR A 200 -2.34 -10.73 -11.76
C TYR A 200 -1.46 -11.21 -10.60
N ILE A 201 -0.95 -12.45 -10.64
CA ILE A 201 0.03 -12.92 -9.65
C ILE A 201 1.28 -12.03 -9.68
N GLU A 202 1.88 -11.83 -10.85
CA GLU A 202 3.15 -11.10 -11.00
C GLU A 202 3.03 -9.58 -10.81
N LYS A 203 1.90 -9.00 -11.20
CA LYS A 203 1.72 -7.54 -11.24
C LYS A 203 0.81 -7.00 -10.15
N GLN A 204 -0.01 -7.83 -9.51
CA GLN A 204 -0.90 -7.42 -8.43
C GLN A 204 -0.55 -8.07 -7.09
N ILE A 205 -0.27 -9.37 -7.03
CA ILE A 205 -0.06 -10.08 -5.75
C ILE A 205 1.39 -9.98 -5.28
N LYS A 206 2.32 -10.53 -6.07
CA LYS A 206 3.76 -10.57 -5.76
C LYS A 206 4.34 -9.21 -5.34
N PRO A 207 4.04 -8.08 -6.02
CA PRO A 207 4.50 -6.75 -5.62
C PRO A 207 4.19 -6.36 -4.19
N ILE A 208 2.99 -6.71 -3.71
CA ILE A 208 2.46 -6.40 -2.39
C ILE A 208 3.14 -7.31 -1.38
N THR A 209 3.18 -8.61 -1.66
CA THR A 209 3.86 -9.60 -0.83
C THR A 209 5.33 -9.27 -0.61
N ASP A 210 6.09 -9.04 -1.68
CA ASP A 210 7.54 -8.76 -1.57
C ASP A 210 7.83 -7.49 -0.77
N SER A 211 6.94 -6.47 -0.81
CA SER A 211 7.15 -5.20 -0.10
C SER A 211 7.14 -5.33 1.42
N VAL A 212 6.44 -6.32 1.96
CA VAL A 212 6.37 -6.57 3.41
C VAL A 212 7.27 -7.74 3.82
N LEU A 213 7.37 -8.78 2.99
CA LEU A 213 8.16 -9.97 3.32
C LEU A 213 9.67 -9.72 3.36
N MET A 214 10.16 -8.71 2.65
CA MET A 214 11.56 -8.29 2.75
C MET A 214 11.97 -7.94 4.18
N LEU A 215 11.03 -7.47 5.02
CA LEU A 215 11.28 -7.17 6.44
C LEU A 215 11.53 -8.43 7.26
N PHE A 216 11.08 -9.59 6.77
CA PHE A 216 11.27 -10.90 7.38
C PHE A 216 12.35 -11.73 6.65
N GLY A 217 13.09 -11.13 5.71
CA GLY A 217 14.05 -11.86 4.87
C GLY A 217 13.42 -12.90 3.93
N LYS A 218 12.13 -12.77 3.61
CA LYS A 218 11.37 -13.69 2.76
C LYS A 218 10.97 -13.03 1.44
N SER A 219 10.52 -13.85 0.49
CA SER A 219 9.97 -13.38 -0.79
C SER A 219 8.69 -14.13 -1.14
N PHE A 220 7.92 -13.60 -2.09
CA PHE A 220 6.75 -14.28 -2.63
C PHE A 220 7.12 -15.68 -3.18
N HIS A 221 8.22 -15.78 -3.91
CA HIS A 221 8.66 -17.06 -4.48
C HIS A 221 9.04 -18.08 -3.42
N SER A 222 9.71 -17.67 -2.34
CA SER A 222 10.05 -18.60 -1.26
C SER A 222 8.80 -19.17 -0.57
N ILE A 223 7.68 -18.44 -0.57
CA ILE A 223 6.41 -18.95 -0.05
C ILE A 223 5.73 -19.89 -1.05
N VAL A 224 5.54 -19.43 -2.29
CA VAL A 224 4.71 -20.14 -3.28
C VAL A 224 5.43 -21.37 -3.84
N ASN A 225 6.75 -21.33 -4.01
CA ASN A 225 7.52 -22.44 -4.58
C ASN A 225 8.03 -23.44 -3.52
N ALA A 226 7.85 -23.19 -2.22
CA ALA A 226 8.30 -24.12 -1.17
C ALA A 226 7.72 -25.54 -1.33
N LYS A 227 6.48 -25.67 -1.84
CA LYS A 227 5.87 -26.98 -2.13
C LYS A 227 6.45 -27.69 -3.35
N GLN A 228 7.20 -27.02 -4.22
CA GLN A 228 7.81 -27.66 -5.39
C GLN A 228 9.14 -28.34 -5.05
N LEU A 229 9.73 -28.03 -3.88
CA LEU A 229 10.97 -28.65 -3.38
C LEU A 229 10.73 -29.86 -2.48
N ASP A 230 9.57 -29.97 -1.82
CA ASP A 230 9.19 -31.16 -1.01
C ASP A 230 8.70 -32.35 -1.87
N LEU A 231 8.76 -32.23 -3.20
CA LEU A 231 8.30 -33.23 -4.18
C LEU A 231 9.45 -33.83 -5.01
N PHE A 232 10.71 -33.60 -4.63
CA PHE A 232 11.89 -34.22 -5.21
C PHE A 232 12.80 -34.83 -4.14
#